data_AF-A0A101FEZ1-F1
#
_entry.id   AF-A0A101FEZ1-F1
#
_cell.length_a   1.000
_cell.length_b   1.000
_cell.length_c   1.000
_cell.angle_alpha   90.00
_cell.angle_beta   90.00
_cell.angle_gamma   90.00
#
_symmetry.space_group_name_H-M   'P 1'
#
loop_
_entity.id
_entity.type
_entity.pdbx_description
1 polymer ?
#
loop_
_entity_poly.entity_id
_entity_poly.type
_entity_poly.pdbx_seq_one_letter_code
_entity_poly.pdbx_strand_id
1 'polypeptide(L)'
;REVYYKAMLGVLKPRIIPYLDGVFEIKELLALAEVVSAGENQLHHVIRMLELAAFIPDNVLETMKINRGDLVAGVLFHDVGKGSEVDDRVFDPAAVKKGRAPLFLHHYPGISWADWYVPFHDHIGLSYQIARRHNQPEEVLEAVVLHHHVRIRPRALQLVGDALNLSSIVKMDIYHYKPEQYAAPGSNLAQVIAILDQLCAIERKFRGITGAGLDPLRIEYEVVRDLVIGITDKDDPRLKLLGVTLSGNETVILFDLRAFGSYVKMHTEYEVQNIKASILQLIRSLVRVNRSGSERDLVALIGGDEYAVITKVDDPVIIEEMIRRISTVVKLRMGFGMRTGYAVGDAIAVNFHNARIQAELSKEHRFLDE
;
A
#
# COMPACT_ATOMS: atom_id res chain seq x y z
N ARG A 1 3.21 -31.11 -2.49
CA ARG A 1 4.52 -30.44 -2.26
C ARG A 1 5.20 -30.08 -3.58
N GLU A 2 5.59 -31.04 -4.42
CA GLU A 2 6.22 -30.79 -5.74
C GLU A 2 5.38 -29.92 -6.69
N VAL A 3 4.08 -30.20 -6.80
CA VAL A 3 3.17 -29.43 -7.69
C VAL A 3 2.97 -28.00 -7.20
N TYR A 4 2.90 -27.79 -5.89
CA TYR A 4 2.83 -26.46 -5.27
C TYR A 4 4.13 -25.67 -5.49
N TYR A 5 5.29 -26.32 -5.34
CA TYR A 5 6.60 -25.73 -5.61
C TYR A 5 6.71 -25.32 -7.08
N LYS A 6 6.29 -26.19 -8.01
CA LYS A 6 6.29 -25.91 -9.45
C LYS A 6 5.34 -24.75 -9.82
N ALA A 7 4.20 -24.65 -9.15
CA ALA A 7 3.25 -23.55 -9.33
C ALA A 7 3.80 -22.23 -8.75
N MET A 8 4.35 -22.24 -7.53
CA MET A 8 5.01 -21.07 -6.93
C MET A 8 6.18 -20.58 -7.79
N LEU A 9 7.07 -21.48 -8.22
CA LEU A 9 8.20 -21.15 -9.10
C LEU A 9 7.77 -20.58 -10.47
N GLY A 10 6.55 -20.89 -10.93
CA GLY A 10 6.00 -20.34 -12.16
C GLY A 10 5.48 -18.90 -12.03
N VAL A 11 5.25 -18.42 -10.80
CA VAL A 11 4.67 -17.09 -10.52
C VAL A 11 5.67 -16.17 -9.81
N LEU A 12 6.67 -16.75 -9.13
CA LEU A 12 7.68 -16.03 -8.37
C LEU A 12 8.91 -15.67 -9.23
N LYS A 13 9.52 -14.52 -8.94
CA LYS A 13 10.69 -14.06 -9.70
C LYS A 13 11.89 -14.99 -9.45
N PRO A 14 12.68 -15.39 -10.47
CA PRO A 14 13.77 -16.36 -10.33
C PRO A 14 14.81 -16.05 -9.24
N ARG A 15 14.96 -14.78 -8.87
CA ARG A 15 15.91 -14.32 -7.84
C ARG A 15 15.57 -14.76 -6.41
N ILE A 16 14.34 -15.20 -6.14
CA ILE A 16 13.94 -15.57 -4.79
C ILE A 16 14.09 -17.06 -4.49
N ILE A 17 14.26 -17.87 -5.54
CA ILE A 17 14.37 -19.34 -5.47
C ILE A 17 15.40 -19.79 -4.41
N PRO A 18 16.60 -19.18 -4.30
CA PRO A 18 17.59 -19.59 -3.30
C PRO A 18 17.15 -19.40 -1.84
N TYR A 19 16.12 -18.58 -1.59
CA TYR A 19 15.65 -18.24 -0.25
C TYR A 19 14.36 -18.99 0.13
N LEU A 20 13.69 -19.64 -0.82
CA LEU A 20 12.44 -20.36 -0.59
C LEU A 20 12.64 -21.61 0.27
N ASP A 21 13.81 -22.23 0.23
CA ASP A 21 14.09 -23.43 1.04
C ASP A 21 14.03 -23.10 2.54
N GLY A 22 14.52 -21.93 2.95
CA GLY A 22 14.44 -21.46 4.34
C GLY A 22 13.01 -21.30 4.87
N VAL A 23 12.04 -21.01 4.00
CA VAL A 23 10.60 -20.96 4.39
C VAL A 23 10.11 -22.33 4.85
N PHE A 24 10.60 -23.41 4.23
CA PHE A 24 10.19 -24.78 4.58
C PHE A 24 10.95 -25.35 5.78
N GLU A 25 12.11 -24.79 6.12
CA GLU A 25 12.90 -25.20 7.28
C GLU A 25 12.32 -24.67 8.61
N ILE A 26 11.59 -23.54 8.57
CA ILE A 26 10.93 -22.94 9.71
C ILE A 26 9.47 -23.40 9.73
N LYS A 27 9.15 -24.41 10.53
CA LYS A 27 7.82 -25.04 10.54
C LYS A 27 6.71 -24.04 10.89
N GLU A 28 6.99 -23.11 11.79
CA GLU A 28 6.06 -22.10 12.25
C GLU A 28 5.63 -21.13 11.13
N LEU A 29 6.49 -20.88 10.12
CA LEU A 29 6.13 -20.03 8.99
C LEU A 29 4.97 -20.60 8.17
N LEU A 30 4.86 -21.93 8.07
CA LEU A 30 3.78 -22.56 7.31
C LEU A 30 2.41 -22.33 7.95
N ALA A 31 2.35 -22.10 9.27
CA ALA A 31 1.10 -21.77 9.95
C ALA A 31 0.54 -20.42 9.50
N LEU A 32 1.39 -19.50 9.03
CA LEU A 32 0.96 -18.21 8.49
C LEU A 32 0.16 -18.34 7.18
N ALA A 33 0.21 -19.50 6.51
CA ALA A 33 -0.63 -19.77 5.34
C ALA A 33 -2.12 -19.76 5.69
N GLU A 34 -2.45 -20.06 6.95
CA GLU A 34 -3.82 -20.09 7.46
C GLU A 34 -4.20 -18.76 8.12
N VAL A 35 -3.32 -17.77 8.22
CA VAL A 35 -3.59 -16.49 8.88
C VAL A 35 -3.81 -15.40 7.84
N VAL A 36 -4.95 -14.71 7.92
CA VAL A 36 -5.23 -13.50 7.11
C VAL A 36 -5.35 -12.31 8.04
N SER A 37 -4.49 -11.30 7.90
CA SER A 37 -4.51 -10.10 8.73
C SER A 37 -4.42 -8.85 7.86
N ALA A 38 -5.28 -7.87 8.13
CA ALA A 38 -5.39 -6.65 7.34
C ALA A 38 -5.58 -6.90 5.82
N GLY A 39 -6.36 -7.93 5.49
CA GLY A 39 -6.71 -8.32 4.12
C GLY A 39 -5.62 -9.09 3.37
N GLU A 40 -4.50 -9.44 4.01
CA GLU A 40 -3.38 -10.15 3.40
C GLU A 40 -3.09 -11.48 4.11
N ASN A 41 -2.80 -12.52 3.33
CA ASN A 41 -2.28 -13.77 3.84
C ASN A 41 -0.87 -13.57 4.42
N GLN A 42 -0.63 -13.96 5.67
CA GLN A 42 0.62 -13.62 6.34
C GLN A 42 1.83 -14.40 5.80
N LEU A 43 1.65 -15.60 5.24
CA LEU A 43 2.74 -16.27 4.53
C LEU A 43 3.08 -15.54 3.21
N HIS A 44 2.06 -15.07 2.48
CA HIS A 44 2.28 -14.25 1.29
C HIS A 44 3.03 -12.95 1.62
N HIS A 45 2.69 -12.30 2.74
CA HIS A 45 3.40 -11.12 3.24
C HIS A 45 4.91 -11.38 3.41
N VAL A 46 5.28 -12.46 4.10
CA VAL A 46 6.69 -12.85 4.29
C VAL A 46 7.37 -13.11 2.95
N ILE A 47 6.73 -13.84 2.03
CA ILE A 47 7.26 -14.10 0.69
C ILE A 47 7.49 -12.77 -0.05
N ARG A 48 6.54 -11.84 0.02
CA ARG A 48 6.65 -10.54 -0.64
C ARG A 48 7.83 -9.72 -0.11
N MET A 49 8.04 -9.72 1.21
CA MET A 49 9.22 -9.09 1.82
C MET A 49 10.51 -9.77 1.39
N LEU A 50 10.55 -11.10 1.23
CA LEU A 50 11.72 -11.79 0.70
C LEU A 50 12.03 -11.38 -0.74
N GLU A 51 11.00 -11.18 -1.57
CA GLU A 51 11.22 -10.66 -2.92
C GLU A 51 11.91 -9.30 -2.87
N LEU A 52 11.38 -8.37 -2.08
CA LEU A 52 11.95 -7.03 -1.94
C LEU A 52 13.38 -7.08 -1.39
N ALA A 53 13.63 -7.91 -0.37
CA ALA A 53 14.98 -8.12 0.18
C ALA A 53 15.97 -8.64 -0.87
N ALA A 54 15.52 -9.55 -1.75
CA ALA A 54 16.33 -10.09 -2.84
C ALA A 54 16.64 -9.07 -3.95
N PHE A 55 15.86 -7.98 -4.06
CA PHE A 55 16.12 -6.89 -5.00
C PHE A 55 17.16 -5.89 -4.50
N ILE A 56 17.44 -5.82 -3.20
CA ILE A 56 18.45 -4.91 -2.65
C ILE A 56 19.85 -5.40 -3.07
N PRO A 57 20.65 -4.63 -3.82
CA PRO A 57 22.00 -5.03 -4.24
C PRO A 57 22.99 -5.23 -3.08
N ASP A 58 23.98 -6.10 -3.24
CA ASP A 58 24.97 -6.40 -2.18
C ASP A 58 25.79 -5.18 -1.76
N ASN A 59 26.16 -4.30 -2.69
CA ASN A 59 26.89 -3.06 -2.37
C ASN A 59 26.09 -2.12 -1.44
N VAL A 60 24.76 -2.13 -1.53
CA VAL A 60 23.88 -1.37 -0.62
C VAL A 60 23.91 -2.00 0.77
N LEU A 61 23.82 -3.33 0.86
CA LEU A 61 23.92 -4.05 2.14
C LEU A 61 25.28 -3.86 2.80
N GLU A 62 26.38 -3.95 2.04
CA GLU A 62 27.74 -3.69 2.52
C GLU A 62 27.88 -2.28 3.07
N THR A 63 27.33 -1.27 2.36
CA THR A 63 27.30 0.12 2.83
C THR A 63 26.55 0.26 4.16
N MET A 64 25.49 -0.53 4.34
CA MET A 64 24.69 -0.59 5.57
C MET A 64 25.27 -1.55 6.61
N LYS A 65 26.36 -2.27 6.30
CA LYS A 65 26.98 -3.31 7.13
C LYS A 65 25.99 -4.43 7.50
N ILE A 66 25.18 -4.86 6.55
CA ILE A 66 24.20 -5.93 6.71
C ILE A 66 24.66 -7.16 5.92
N ASN A 67 24.62 -8.34 6.53
CA ASN A 67 24.80 -9.59 5.79
C ASN A 67 23.48 -10.00 5.10
N ARG A 68 23.56 -10.52 3.87
CA ARG A 68 22.40 -11.03 3.11
C ARG A 68 21.61 -12.09 3.90
N GLY A 69 22.32 -13.01 4.56
CA GLY A 69 21.74 -14.07 5.38
C GLY A 69 20.95 -13.51 6.56
N ASP A 70 21.51 -12.51 7.26
CA ASP A 70 20.82 -11.86 8.38
C ASP A 70 19.58 -11.08 7.92
N LEU A 71 19.63 -10.45 6.74
CA LEU A 71 18.46 -9.81 6.14
C LEU A 71 17.35 -10.83 5.85
N VAL A 72 17.70 -11.93 5.19
CA VAL A 72 16.73 -13.00 4.87
C VAL A 72 16.16 -13.60 6.14
N ALA A 73 16.99 -13.89 7.14
CA ALA A 73 16.54 -14.40 8.44
C ALA A 73 15.61 -13.40 9.15
N GLY A 74 15.98 -12.12 9.19
CA GLY A 74 15.12 -11.06 9.75
C GLY A 74 13.74 -11.04 9.10
N VAL A 75 13.67 -11.16 7.76
CA VAL A 75 12.40 -11.24 7.04
C VAL A 75 11.62 -12.51 7.40
N LEU A 76 12.28 -13.68 7.47
CA LEU A 76 11.61 -14.93 7.80
C LEU A 76 11.06 -14.97 9.23
N PHE A 77 11.71 -14.29 10.18
CA PHE A 77 11.33 -14.37 11.59
C PHE A 77 10.51 -13.18 12.12
N HIS A 78 10.38 -12.06 11.41
CA HIS A 78 9.72 -10.87 11.97
C HIS A 78 8.27 -11.14 12.44
N ASP A 79 7.50 -11.86 11.63
CA ASP A 79 6.07 -12.12 11.83
C ASP A 79 5.71 -13.58 12.09
N VAL A 80 6.70 -14.46 12.24
CA VAL A 80 6.47 -15.91 12.39
C VAL A 80 5.59 -16.26 13.62
N GLY A 81 5.55 -15.38 14.61
CA GLY A 81 4.71 -15.52 15.79
C GLY A 81 3.26 -15.06 15.63
N LYS A 82 2.83 -14.59 14.44
CA LYS A 82 1.43 -14.20 14.23
C LYS A 82 0.51 -15.42 14.22
N GLY A 83 -0.61 -15.33 14.91
CA GLY A 83 -1.61 -16.38 14.98
C GLY A 83 -3.03 -15.90 14.71
N SER A 84 -4.00 -16.71 15.13
CA SER A 84 -5.44 -16.46 14.94
C SER A 84 -5.95 -15.21 15.68
N GLU A 85 -5.20 -14.72 16.66
CA GLU A 85 -5.57 -13.54 17.47
C GLU A 85 -5.63 -12.23 16.66
N VAL A 86 -5.00 -12.18 15.49
CA VAL A 86 -5.04 -11.05 14.54
C VAL A 86 -5.67 -11.44 13.20
N ASP A 87 -6.35 -12.59 13.14
CA ASP A 87 -6.96 -13.07 11.91
C ASP A 87 -8.30 -12.38 11.65
N ASP A 88 -8.42 -11.71 10.51
CA ASP A 88 -9.57 -10.89 10.13
C ASP A 88 -10.92 -11.65 10.17
N ARG A 89 -10.90 -12.99 10.05
CA ARG A 89 -12.12 -13.82 10.07
C ARG A 89 -12.71 -13.95 11.47
N VAL A 90 -11.90 -13.78 12.52
CA VAL A 90 -12.30 -13.99 13.93
C VAL A 90 -11.94 -12.81 14.83
N PHE A 91 -11.16 -11.86 14.34
CA PHE A 91 -10.67 -10.71 15.09
C PHE A 91 -11.80 -9.74 15.45
N ASP A 92 -11.86 -9.35 16.73
CA ASP A 92 -12.73 -8.30 17.24
C ASP A 92 -11.92 -7.03 17.53
N PRO A 93 -12.10 -5.93 16.76
CA PRO A 93 -11.43 -4.67 17.01
C PRO A 93 -11.67 -4.09 18.42
N ALA A 94 -12.79 -4.42 19.07
CA ALA A 94 -13.08 -3.96 20.43
C ALA A 94 -12.21 -4.65 21.49
N ALA A 95 -11.59 -5.78 21.16
CA ALA A 95 -10.66 -6.49 22.04
C ALA A 95 -9.28 -5.79 22.14
N VAL A 96 -8.99 -4.82 21.28
CA VAL A 96 -7.71 -4.11 21.26
C VAL A 96 -7.58 -3.20 22.48
N LYS A 97 -6.51 -3.40 23.24
CA LYS A 97 -6.22 -2.57 24.42
C LYS A 97 -4.74 -2.26 24.54
N LYS A 98 -4.45 -1.15 25.21
CA LYS A 98 -3.07 -0.81 25.60
C LYS A 98 -2.57 -1.86 26.61
N GLY A 99 -1.42 -2.44 26.32
CA GLY A 99 -0.74 -3.44 27.13
C GLY A 99 0.66 -2.99 27.53
N ARG A 100 1.50 -3.96 27.90
CA ARG A 100 2.93 -3.76 28.15
C ARG A 100 3.71 -4.82 27.40
N ALA A 101 4.86 -4.44 26.85
CA ALA A 101 5.79 -5.39 26.25
C ALA A 101 6.23 -6.44 27.30
N PRO A 102 6.43 -7.70 26.90
CA PRO A 102 7.00 -8.72 27.77
C PRO A 102 8.35 -8.30 28.38
N LEU A 103 8.56 -8.57 29.67
CA LEU A 103 9.76 -8.16 30.41
C LEU A 103 11.08 -8.61 29.75
N PHE A 104 11.08 -9.78 29.11
CA PHE A 104 12.26 -10.32 28.44
C PHE A 104 12.63 -9.60 27.14
N LEU A 105 11.83 -8.61 26.69
CA LEU A 105 12.17 -7.74 25.56
C LEU A 105 12.68 -6.36 26.02
N HIS A 106 12.61 -6.05 27.32
CA HIS A 106 12.91 -4.71 27.83
C HIS A 106 14.40 -4.35 27.76
N HIS A 107 15.29 -5.33 27.55
CA HIS A 107 16.70 -5.06 27.31
C HIS A 107 16.95 -4.42 25.94
N TYR A 108 16.02 -4.53 24.99
CA TYR A 108 16.11 -3.82 23.71
C TYR A 108 15.72 -2.34 23.91
N PRO A 109 16.60 -1.40 23.53
CA PRO A 109 16.33 0.03 23.72
C PRO A 109 15.03 0.48 23.05
N GLY A 110 14.16 1.14 23.82
CA GLY A 110 12.91 1.70 23.30
C GLY A 110 11.67 0.87 23.56
N ILE A 111 11.81 -0.45 23.78
CA ILE A 111 10.66 -1.34 24.01
C ILE A 111 9.94 -1.03 25.33
N SER A 112 10.66 -0.60 26.37
CA SER A 112 10.09 -0.33 27.69
C SER A 112 9.10 0.84 27.74
N TRP A 113 9.15 1.74 26.75
CA TRP A 113 8.27 2.92 26.64
C TRP A 113 7.51 3.00 25.32
N ALA A 114 7.72 2.04 24.40
CA ALA A 114 6.93 1.93 23.17
C ALA A 114 5.45 1.62 23.50
N ASP A 115 4.55 2.17 22.69
CA ASP A 115 3.13 1.84 22.81
C ASP A 115 2.89 0.38 22.38
N TRP A 116 2.50 -0.45 23.35
CA TRP A 116 2.17 -1.85 23.14
C TRP A 116 0.66 -2.03 23.11
N TYR A 117 0.15 -2.66 22.06
CA TYR A 117 -1.27 -2.96 21.88
C TYR A 117 -1.48 -4.45 21.73
N VAL A 118 -2.35 -5.00 22.55
CA VAL A 118 -2.74 -6.42 22.56
C VAL A 118 -4.04 -6.55 21.76
N PRO A 119 -4.19 -7.54 20.84
CA PRO A 119 -3.21 -8.59 20.52
C PRO A 119 -2.17 -8.22 19.45
N PHE A 120 -2.24 -7.01 18.87
CA PHE A 120 -1.41 -6.63 17.71
C PHE A 120 0.10 -6.81 17.87
N HIS A 121 0.66 -6.67 19.08
CA HIS A 121 2.10 -6.78 19.31
C HIS A 121 2.50 -8.12 19.94
N ASP A 122 1.55 -9.00 20.27
CA ASP A 122 1.85 -10.27 20.94
C ASP A 122 2.73 -11.17 20.08
N HIS A 123 2.54 -11.12 18.75
CA HIS A 123 3.37 -11.83 17.79
C HIS A 123 4.86 -11.48 17.91
N ILE A 124 5.24 -10.25 18.29
CA ILE A 124 6.65 -9.85 18.41
C ILE A 124 7.37 -10.70 19.47
N GLY A 125 6.72 -10.91 20.62
CA GLY A 125 7.27 -11.73 21.69
C GLY A 125 7.42 -13.20 21.28
N LEU A 126 6.43 -13.74 20.56
CA LEU A 126 6.45 -15.11 20.08
C LEU A 126 7.46 -15.30 18.94
N SER A 127 7.52 -14.36 17.98
CA SER A 127 8.51 -14.30 16.90
C SER A 127 9.93 -14.32 17.46
N TYR A 128 10.23 -13.50 18.48
CA TYR A 128 11.53 -13.50 19.16
C TYR A 128 11.87 -14.86 19.78
N GLN A 129 10.93 -15.50 20.47
CA GLN A 129 11.14 -16.81 21.07
C GLN A 129 11.37 -17.90 20.00
N ILE A 130 10.65 -17.84 18.89
CA ILE A 130 10.84 -18.74 17.74
C ILE A 130 12.23 -18.52 17.13
N ALA A 131 12.60 -17.28 16.81
CA ALA A 131 13.92 -16.94 16.26
C ALA A 131 15.06 -17.40 17.18
N ARG A 132 14.92 -17.22 18.50
CA ARG A 132 15.90 -17.67 19.49
C ARG A 132 16.04 -19.20 19.51
N ARG A 133 14.94 -19.95 19.39
CA ARG A 133 14.98 -21.43 19.29
C ARG A 133 15.66 -21.91 18.01
N HIS A 134 15.63 -21.10 16.96
CA HIS A 134 16.35 -21.33 15.71
C HIS A 134 17.80 -20.80 15.73
N ASN A 135 18.35 -20.45 16.91
CA ASN A 135 19.71 -19.96 17.10
C ASN A 135 20.09 -18.78 16.20
N GLN A 136 19.14 -17.88 15.95
CA GLN A 136 19.41 -16.67 15.18
C GLN A 136 20.36 -15.74 15.95
N PRO A 137 21.25 -15.00 15.25
CA PRO A 137 22.19 -14.08 15.88
C PRO A 137 21.47 -12.89 16.51
N GLU A 138 22.12 -12.21 17.46
CA GLU A 138 21.54 -11.11 18.23
C GLU A 138 21.04 -9.96 17.34
N GLU A 139 21.73 -9.69 16.23
CA GLU A 139 21.33 -8.68 15.24
C GLU A 139 19.96 -9.01 14.60
N VAL A 140 19.70 -10.29 14.31
CA VAL A 140 18.42 -10.76 13.78
C VAL A 140 17.36 -10.69 14.87
N LEU A 141 17.68 -11.10 16.10
CA LEU A 141 16.75 -11.01 17.23
C LEU A 141 16.33 -9.57 17.52
N GLU A 142 17.27 -8.62 17.50
CA GLU A 142 16.99 -7.19 17.62
C GLU A 142 16.05 -6.72 16.50
N ALA A 143 16.32 -7.10 15.25
CA ALA A 143 15.48 -6.72 14.11
C ALA A 143 14.05 -7.25 14.24
N VAL A 144 13.88 -8.50 14.66
CA VAL A 144 12.57 -9.11 14.93
C VAL A 144 11.84 -8.35 16.04
N VAL A 145 12.52 -7.91 17.09
CA VAL A 145 11.86 -7.20 18.20
C VAL A 145 11.52 -5.75 17.84
N LEU A 146 12.39 -5.08 17.08
CA LEU A 146 12.29 -3.64 16.86
C LEU A 146 11.59 -3.24 15.56
N HIS A 147 11.27 -4.14 14.62
CA HIS A 147 10.74 -3.75 13.31
C HIS A 147 9.46 -2.88 13.35
N HIS A 148 8.60 -3.02 14.36
CA HIS A 148 7.43 -2.15 14.59
C HIS A 148 7.73 -0.83 15.32
N HIS A 149 8.94 -0.67 15.85
CA HIS A 149 9.28 0.39 16.81
C HIS A 149 10.56 1.17 16.47
N VAL A 150 11.35 0.70 15.51
CA VAL A 150 12.64 1.28 15.14
C VAL A 150 12.47 2.59 14.37
N ARG A 151 13.22 3.61 14.75
CA ARG A 151 13.26 4.85 13.97
C ARG A 151 13.95 4.64 12.63
N ILE A 152 13.20 4.71 11.54
CA ILE A 152 13.74 4.70 10.18
C ILE A 152 14.48 6.03 9.90
N ARG A 153 15.80 5.96 9.71
CA ARG A 153 16.61 7.16 9.45
C ARG A 153 16.63 7.50 7.96
N PRO A 154 16.73 8.80 7.59
CA PRO A 154 16.75 9.23 6.19
C PRO A 154 17.79 8.51 5.34
N ARG A 155 19.01 8.29 5.88
CA ARG A 155 20.07 7.58 5.15
C ARG A 155 19.71 6.14 4.81
N ALA A 156 19.11 5.40 5.75
CA ALA A 156 18.72 4.01 5.51
C ALA A 156 17.57 3.94 4.50
N LEU A 157 16.58 4.82 4.65
CA LEU A 157 15.46 4.94 3.73
C LEU A 157 15.88 5.33 2.31
N GLN A 158 16.85 6.24 2.17
CA GLN A 158 17.36 6.65 0.87
C GLN A 158 18.07 5.48 0.18
N LEU A 159 18.97 4.79 0.88
CA LEU A 159 19.72 3.66 0.32
C LEU A 159 18.81 2.51 -0.12
N VAL A 160 17.89 2.08 0.74
CA VAL A 160 16.94 1.01 0.41
C VAL A 160 15.95 1.47 -0.64
N GLY A 161 15.45 2.71 -0.52
CA GLY A 161 14.47 3.24 -1.43
C GLY A 161 15.01 3.46 -2.83
N ASP A 162 16.26 3.91 -2.98
CA ASP A 162 16.92 4.01 -4.29
C ASP A 162 17.19 2.62 -4.87
N ALA A 163 17.64 1.66 -4.04
CA ALA A 163 17.85 0.27 -4.46
C ALA A 163 16.57 -0.39 -5.01
N LEU A 164 15.41 -0.06 -4.43
CA LEU A 164 14.11 -0.57 -4.82
C LEU A 164 13.36 0.35 -5.81
N ASN A 165 13.98 1.43 -6.29
CA ASN A 165 13.38 2.45 -7.15
C ASN A 165 12.07 3.04 -6.59
N LEU A 166 11.99 3.25 -5.28
CA LEU A 166 10.83 3.86 -4.63
C LEU A 166 10.74 5.36 -4.95
N SER A 167 9.54 5.81 -5.28
CA SER A 167 9.25 7.23 -5.48
C SER A 167 9.47 8.02 -4.18
N SER A 168 9.67 9.34 -4.32
CA SER A 168 9.77 10.25 -3.17
C SER A 168 8.52 10.19 -2.28
N ILE A 169 7.35 9.96 -2.86
CA ILE A 169 6.08 9.87 -2.13
C ILE A 169 6.07 8.63 -1.22
N VAL A 170 6.45 7.46 -1.74
CA VAL A 170 6.52 6.22 -0.92
C VAL A 170 7.54 6.37 0.21
N LYS A 171 8.68 7.01 -0.07
CA LYS A 171 9.68 7.33 0.95
C LYS A 171 9.09 8.28 2.01
N MET A 172 8.35 9.32 1.61
CA MET A 172 7.69 10.23 2.54
C MET A 172 6.63 9.52 3.39
N ASP A 173 5.83 8.64 2.81
CA ASP A 173 4.83 7.85 3.54
C ASP A 173 5.50 6.97 4.60
N ILE A 174 6.59 6.27 4.24
CA ILE A 174 7.39 5.47 5.18
C ILE A 174 7.96 6.34 6.31
N TYR A 175 8.50 7.51 5.96
CA TYR A 175 9.13 8.41 6.92
C TYR A 175 8.12 9.04 7.91
N HIS A 176 6.89 9.30 7.46
CA HIS A 176 5.84 9.94 8.26
C HIS A 176 4.82 8.98 8.86
N TYR A 177 4.95 7.67 8.64
CA TYR A 177 4.04 6.69 9.20
C TYR A 177 4.26 6.54 10.72
N LYS A 178 3.28 6.99 11.51
CA LYS A 178 3.23 6.89 12.99
C LYS A 178 4.57 7.18 13.69
N PRO A 179 5.15 8.39 13.55
CA PRO A 179 6.50 8.71 14.03
C PRO A 179 6.70 8.52 15.55
N GLU A 180 5.62 8.61 16.32
CA GLU A 180 5.61 8.38 17.77
C GLU A 180 5.82 6.90 18.14
N GLN A 181 5.43 5.96 17.26
CA GLN A 181 5.62 4.53 17.42
C GLN A 181 7.04 4.08 17.02
N TYR A 182 7.68 4.80 16.06
CA TYR A 182 9.01 4.50 15.52
C TYR A 182 10.11 5.37 16.15
N ALA A 183 10.38 5.14 17.43
CA ALA A 183 11.29 5.98 18.20
C ALA A 183 12.47 5.21 18.84
N ALA A 184 12.46 3.86 18.79
CA ALA A 184 13.57 3.06 19.29
C ALA A 184 14.83 3.30 18.43
N PRO A 185 16.01 3.50 19.06
CA PRO A 185 17.26 3.34 18.34
C PRO A 185 17.41 1.86 18.00
N GLY A 186 17.67 1.54 16.74
CA GLY A 186 17.92 0.17 16.30
C GLY A 186 18.99 0.11 15.22
N SER A 187 19.47 -1.10 14.96
CA SER A 187 20.46 -1.38 13.91
C SER A 187 19.95 -1.03 12.51
N ASN A 188 20.87 -1.03 11.54
CA ASN A 188 20.51 -0.88 10.14
C ASN A 188 19.63 -2.04 9.67
N LEU A 189 19.85 -3.26 10.17
CA LEU A 189 19.03 -4.42 9.84
C LEU A 189 17.58 -4.22 10.28
N ALA A 190 17.35 -3.83 11.54
CA ALA A 190 16.01 -3.51 12.05
C ALA A 190 15.30 -2.45 11.18
N GLN A 191 16.02 -1.38 10.80
CA GLN A 191 15.49 -0.35 9.91
C GLN A 191 15.13 -0.89 8.52
N VAL A 192 15.94 -1.77 7.92
CA VAL A 192 15.61 -2.38 6.62
C VAL A 192 14.35 -3.25 6.74
N ILE A 193 14.25 -4.10 7.77
CA ILE A 193 13.04 -4.92 7.98
C ILE A 193 11.81 -4.03 8.14
N ALA A 194 11.89 -2.96 8.93
CA ALA A 194 10.80 -1.99 9.09
C ALA A 194 10.41 -1.29 7.78
N ILE A 195 11.39 -0.90 6.95
CA ILE A 195 11.13 -0.31 5.62
C ILE A 195 10.39 -1.32 4.73
N LEU A 196 10.84 -2.58 4.71
CA LEU A 196 10.25 -3.63 3.88
C LEU A 196 8.81 -3.98 4.31
N ASP A 197 8.55 -4.07 5.62
CA ASP A 197 7.22 -4.31 6.17
C ASP A 197 6.28 -3.12 5.87
N GLN A 198 6.72 -1.89 6.14
CA GLN A 198 5.93 -0.71 5.80
C GLN A 198 5.66 -0.58 4.30
N LEU A 199 6.64 -0.93 3.45
CA LEU A 199 6.43 -0.96 2.00
C LEU A 199 5.36 -2.00 1.63
N CYS A 200 5.34 -3.17 2.26
CA CYS A 200 4.27 -4.14 2.07
C CYS A 200 2.92 -3.61 2.60
N ALA A 201 2.90 -2.89 3.72
CA ALA A 201 1.68 -2.26 4.24
C ALA A 201 1.12 -1.17 3.31
N ILE A 202 2.01 -0.37 2.74
CA ILE A 202 1.70 0.60 1.68
C ILE A 202 1.17 -0.15 0.47
N GLU A 203 1.91 -1.15 -0.02
CA GLU A 203 1.48 -2.00 -1.13
C GLU A 203 0.12 -2.62 -0.85
N ARG A 204 -0.24 -3.06 0.36
CA ARG A 204 -1.59 -3.55 0.70
C ARG A 204 -2.67 -2.44 0.59
N LYS A 205 -2.37 -1.21 1.02
CA LYS A 205 -3.29 -0.07 0.86
C LYS A 205 -3.50 0.31 -0.61
N PHE A 206 -2.51 0.04 -1.46
CA PHE A 206 -2.55 0.33 -2.90
C PHE A 206 -3.05 -0.85 -3.74
N ARG A 207 -2.64 -2.08 -3.40
CA ARG A 207 -3.13 -3.38 -3.87
C ARG A 207 -4.46 -3.69 -3.19
N GLY A 208 -5.54 -3.20 -3.81
CA GLY A 208 -6.71 -4.06 -3.90
C GLY A 208 -6.25 -5.42 -4.46
N ILE A 209 -6.65 -6.51 -3.78
CA ILE A 209 -6.44 -7.92 -4.14
C ILE A 209 -6.21 -8.10 -5.66
N THR A 210 -5.02 -8.51 -6.10
CA THR A 210 -4.80 -8.90 -7.50
C THR A 210 -5.34 -10.32 -7.71
N GLY A 211 -6.61 -10.42 -8.11
CA GLY A 211 -7.24 -11.67 -8.49
C GLY A 211 -7.52 -11.69 -9.99
N ALA A 212 -6.78 -12.51 -10.75
CA ALA A 212 -7.28 -12.99 -12.03
C ALA A 212 -8.54 -13.83 -11.74
N GLY A 213 -9.72 -13.23 -11.91
CA GLY A 213 -11.01 -13.75 -11.44
C GLY A 213 -11.92 -12.68 -10.81
N LEU A 214 -11.47 -11.44 -10.69
CA LEU A 214 -12.25 -10.33 -10.15
C LEU A 214 -13.21 -9.70 -11.15
N ASP A 215 -14.29 -9.12 -10.62
CA ASP A 215 -15.23 -8.26 -11.36
C ASP A 215 -14.45 -7.21 -12.18
N PRO A 216 -14.76 -7.04 -13.49
CA PRO A 216 -14.19 -5.98 -14.33
C PRO A 216 -14.14 -4.59 -13.68
N LEU A 217 -15.07 -4.26 -12.78
CA LEU A 217 -15.06 -2.98 -12.05
C LEU A 217 -13.91 -2.84 -11.05
N ARG A 218 -13.42 -3.96 -10.52
CA ARG A 218 -12.30 -4.01 -9.58
C ARG A 218 -10.96 -4.04 -10.30
N ILE A 219 -10.88 -4.75 -11.43
CA ILE A 219 -9.71 -4.70 -12.32
C ILE A 219 -9.51 -3.27 -12.85
N GLU A 220 -10.60 -2.60 -13.25
CA GLU A 220 -10.56 -1.17 -13.62
C GLU A 220 -10.05 -0.30 -12.47
N TYR A 221 -10.55 -0.53 -11.25
CA TYR A 221 -10.14 0.25 -10.09
C TYR A 221 -8.63 0.18 -9.84
N GLU A 222 -8.07 -1.02 -9.85
CA GLU A 222 -6.65 -1.25 -9.60
C GLU A 222 -5.77 -0.70 -10.73
N VAL A 223 -6.14 -0.96 -11.99
CA VAL A 223 -5.32 -0.51 -13.13
C VAL A 223 -5.29 1.01 -13.23
N VAL A 224 -6.42 1.69 -12.97
CA VAL A 224 -6.45 3.17 -12.99
C VAL A 224 -5.57 3.73 -11.89
N ARG A 225 -5.61 3.17 -10.68
CA ARG A 225 -4.72 3.60 -9.58
C ARG A 225 -3.27 3.47 -9.96
N ASP A 226 -2.88 2.31 -10.48
CA ASP A 226 -1.49 2.04 -10.88
C ASP A 226 -1.03 2.96 -12.02
N LEU A 227 -1.92 3.28 -12.96
CA LEU A 227 -1.64 4.19 -14.09
C LEU A 227 -1.43 5.64 -13.62
N VAL A 228 -2.32 6.17 -12.77
CA VAL A 228 -2.24 7.58 -12.33
C VAL A 228 -1.10 7.85 -11.35
N ILE A 229 -0.62 6.82 -10.64
CA ILE A 229 0.55 6.92 -9.74
C ILE A 229 1.86 6.49 -10.41
N GLY A 230 1.81 5.98 -11.65
CA GLY A 230 2.99 5.57 -12.43
C GLY A 230 3.63 4.25 -11.98
N ILE A 231 2.88 3.35 -11.35
CA ILE A 231 3.31 1.97 -11.09
C ILE A 231 3.26 1.12 -12.37
N THR A 232 2.28 1.42 -13.24
CA THR A 232 2.11 0.75 -14.54
C THR A 232 1.90 1.77 -15.65
N ASP A 233 1.86 1.28 -16.89
CA ASP A 233 1.70 2.10 -18.10
C ASP A 233 0.63 1.53 -19.04
N LYS A 234 0.53 2.11 -20.25
CA LYS A 234 -0.44 1.73 -21.28
C LYS A 234 -0.35 0.26 -21.72
N ASP A 235 0.76 -0.41 -21.45
CA ASP A 235 1.02 -1.79 -21.87
C ASP A 235 0.64 -2.80 -20.77
N ASP A 236 -0.03 -2.35 -19.70
CA ASP A 236 -0.53 -3.21 -18.62
C ASP A 236 -1.50 -4.29 -19.17
N PRO A 237 -1.25 -5.58 -18.91
CA PRO A 237 -2.07 -6.67 -19.44
C PRO A 237 -3.51 -6.65 -18.93
N ARG A 238 -3.81 -5.99 -17.80
CA ARG A 238 -5.17 -5.83 -17.26
C ARG A 238 -6.02 -4.94 -18.16
N LEU A 239 -5.44 -3.99 -18.90
CA LEU A 239 -6.17 -3.16 -19.86
C LEU A 239 -6.78 -4.01 -20.98
N LYS A 240 -6.04 -5.01 -21.45
CA LYS A 240 -6.53 -5.99 -22.45
C LYS A 240 -7.71 -6.80 -21.91
N LEU A 241 -7.70 -7.19 -20.64
CA LEU A 241 -8.81 -7.89 -20.00
C LEU A 241 -10.07 -7.01 -19.89
N LEU A 242 -9.89 -5.69 -19.76
CA LEU A 242 -10.97 -4.71 -19.74
C LEU A 242 -11.45 -4.31 -21.15
N GLY A 243 -10.79 -4.79 -22.21
CA GLY A 243 -11.06 -4.38 -23.59
C GLY A 243 -10.71 -2.91 -23.86
N VAL A 244 -9.79 -2.34 -23.09
CA VAL A 244 -9.36 -0.94 -23.19
C VAL A 244 -7.98 -0.88 -23.84
N THR A 245 -7.77 0.10 -24.70
CA THR A 245 -6.48 0.37 -25.34
C THR A 245 -6.12 1.83 -25.12
N LEU A 246 -4.95 2.06 -24.52
CA LEU A 246 -4.42 3.37 -24.22
C LEU A 246 -3.19 3.69 -25.09
N SER A 247 -3.07 4.95 -25.47
CA SER A 247 -1.92 5.59 -26.13
C SER A 247 -0.83 6.00 -25.14
N GLY A 248 -1.17 6.12 -23.84
CA GLY A 248 -0.26 6.47 -22.74
C GLY A 248 -0.21 7.97 -22.43
N ASN A 249 -0.86 8.80 -23.25
CA ASN A 249 -0.94 10.25 -23.11
C ASN A 249 -2.38 10.75 -22.90
N GLU A 250 -3.24 9.87 -22.40
CA GLU A 250 -4.63 10.18 -22.11
C GLU A 250 -4.80 11.34 -21.14
N THR A 251 -5.88 12.07 -21.34
CA THR A 251 -6.36 13.08 -20.40
C THR A 251 -6.73 12.45 -19.08
N VAL A 252 -6.31 13.09 -18.01
CA VAL A 252 -6.71 12.72 -16.65
C VAL A 252 -7.53 13.83 -16.05
N ILE A 253 -8.72 13.50 -15.54
CA ILE A 253 -9.60 14.41 -14.80
C ILE A 253 -9.64 13.93 -13.36
N LEU A 254 -9.30 14.81 -12.42
CA LEU A 254 -9.41 14.59 -10.98
C LEU A 254 -10.68 15.26 -10.45
N PHE A 255 -11.41 14.55 -9.59
CA PHE A 255 -12.49 15.06 -8.77
C PHE A 255 -12.21 14.80 -7.30
N ASP A 256 -12.19 15.83 -6.48
CA ASP A 256 -11.91 15.77 -5.04
C ASP A 256 -13.09 16.33 -4.24
N LEU A 257 -13.63 15.58 -3.28
CA LEU A 257 -14.83 15.99 -2.56
C LEU A 257 -14.53 17.11 -1.54
N ARG A 258 -15.32 18.19 -1.60
CA ARG A 258 -15.21 19.28 -0.62
C ARG A 258 -15.78 18.84 0.72
N ALA A 259 -15.02 19.13 1.79
CA ALA A 259 -15.40 18.91 3.19
C ALA A 259 -15.74 17.45 3.56
N PHE A 260 -15.24 16.46 2.80
CA PHE A 260 -15.51 15.05 3.06
C PHE A 260 -15.01 14.60 4.44
N GLY A 261 -13.87 15.14 4.91
CA GLY A 261 -13.38 14.88 6.27
C GLY A 261 -14.37 15.23 7.38
N SER A 262 -15.29 16.19 7.18
CA SER A 262 -16.36 16.48 8.13
C SER A 262 -17.46 15.41 8.08
N TYR A 263 -17.78 14.91 6.88
CA TYR A 263 -18.73 13.81 6.71
C TYR A 263 -18.24 12.54 7.40
N VAL A 264 -16.96 12.19 7.25
CA VAL A 264 -16.32 11.03 7.90
C VAL A 264 -16.43 11.10 9.43
N LYS A 265 -16.32 12.28 10.03
CA LYS A 265 -16.45 12.45 11.49
C LYS A 265 -17.86 12.23 12.03
N MET A 266 -18.88 12.34 11.18
CA MET A 266 -20.28 12.31 11.58
C MET A 266 -21.00 11.01 11.21
N HIS A 267 -20.35 10.11 10.47
CA HIS A 267 -20.95 8.89 9.92
C HIS A 267 -20.09 7.66 10.21
N THR A 268 -20.71 6.49 10.16
CA THR A 268 -20.01 5.21 10.30
C THR A 268 -19.13 4.92 9.08
N GLU A 269 -18.12 4.08 9.25
CA GLU A 269 -17.26 3.65 8.14
C GLU A 269 -18.07 2.99 7.02
N TYR A 270 -19.13 2.24 7.35
CA TYR A 270 -20.01 1.63 6.36
C TYR A 270 -20.73 2.67 5.49
N GLU A 271 -21.26 3.74 6.10
CA GLU A 271 -21.89 4.83 5.36
C GLU A 271 -20.87 5.60 4.50
N VAL A 272 -19.67 5.82 5.04
CA VAL A 272 -18.54 6.44 4.32
C VAL A 272 -18.13 5.62 3.10
N GLN A 273 -18.05 4.30 3.21
CA GLN A 273 -17.71 3.43 2.08
C GLN A 273 -18.85 3.34 1.07
N ASN A 274 -20.11 3.27 1.53
CA ASN A 274 -21.28 3.25 0.65
C ASN A 274 -21.41 4.53 -0.18
N ILE A 275 -21.18 5.71 0.42
CA ILE A 275 -21.28 6.97 -0.31
C ILE A 275 -20.15 7.09 -1.34
N LYS A 276 -18.94 6.61 -1.02
CA LYS A 276 -17.82 6.56 -1.97
C LYS A 276 -18.14 5.67 -3.16
N ALA A 277 -18.64 4.46 -2.90
CA ALA A 277 -19.06 3.53 -3.94
C ALA A 277 -20.19 4.13 -4.80
N SER A 278 -21.16 4.81 -4.18
CA SER A 278 -22.28 5.44 -4.88
C SER A 278 -21.82 6.59 -5.79
N ILE A 279 -20.90 7.43 -5.32
CA ILE A 279 -20.30 8.51 -6.12
C ILE A 279 -19.48 7.92 -7.28
N LEU A 280 -18.67 6.88 -7.03
CA LEU A 280 -17.90 6.22 -8.08
C LEU A 280 -18.80 5.67 -9.20
N GLN A 281 -19.91 5.00 -8.83
CA GLN A 281 -20.87 4.48 -9.81
C GLN A 281 -21.60 5.59 -10.57
N LEU A 282 -21.92 6.69 -9.88
CA LEU A 282 -22.51 7.86 -10.51
C LEU A 282 -21.58 8.49 -11.55
N ILE A 283 -20.30 8.71 -11.21
CA ILE A 283 -19.29 9.20 -12.15
C ILE A 283 -19.21 8.26 -13.36
N ARG A 284 -19.08 6.94 -13.14
CA ARG A 284 -19.04 5.92 -14.19
C ARG A 284 -20.24 6.01 -15.13
N SER A 285 -21.45 6.16 -14.61
CA SER A 285 -22.66 6.30 -15.44
C SER A 285 -22.68 7.58 -16.29
N LEU A 286 -21.98 8.63 -15.86
CA LEU A 286 -22.00 9.94 -16.50
C LEU A 286 -20.85 10.15 -17.49
N VAL A 287 -19.75 9.41 -17.40
CA VAL A 287 -18.68 9.43 -18.42
C VAL A 287 -19.01 8.52 -19.61
N ARG A 288 -19.80 7.46 -19.42
CA ARG A 288 -20.10 6.45 -20.46
C ARG A 288 -21.06 6.87 -21.58
N VAL A 289 -21.53 8.11 -21.63
CA VAL A 289 -22.65 8.49 -22.50
C VAL A 289 -22.13 9.23 -23.74
N ASN A 290 -22.30 8.57 -24.90
CA ASN A 290 -22.16 9.05 -26.28
C ASN A 290 -20.76 9.15 -26.89
N ARG A 291 -20.10 8.01 -27.10
CA ARG A 291 -19.13 7.87 -28.20
C ARG A 291 -19.50 6.68 -29.07
N SER A 292 -19.59 6.90 -30.36
CA SER A 292 -19.75 5.86 -31.38
C SER A 292 -18.49 5.00 -31.44
N GLY A 293 -18.42 3.98 -30.59
CA GLY A 293 -17.31 3.04 -30.51
C GLY A 293 -17.26 2.36 -29.15
N SER A 294 -16.66 1.17 -29.10
CA SER A 294 -16.46 0.35 -27.90
C SER A 294 -15.45 0.91 -26.89
N GLU A 295 -15.03 2.17 -27.04
CA GLU A 295 -14.00 2.78 -26.20
C GLU A 295 -14.62 3.34 -24.91
N ARG A 296 -14.12 2.85 -23.77
CA ARG A 296 -14.62 3.16 -22.44
C ARG A 296 -13.60 3.98 -21.67
N ASP A 297 -14.05 5.08 -21.07
CA ASP A 297 -13.28 5.82 -20.07
C ASP A 297 -13.12 4.99 -18.80
N LEU A 298 -11.93 5.07 -18.20
CA LEU A 298 -11.61 4.37 -16.97
C LEU A 298 -11.84 5.28 -15.77
N VAL A 299 -12.42 4.74 -14.70
CA VAL A 299 -12.75 5.52 -13.49
C VAL A 299 -12.40 4.75 -12.23
N ALA A 300 -11.74 5.42 -11.28
CA ALA A 300 -11.47 4.85 -9.96
C ALA A 300 -11.47 5.91 -8.85
N LEU A 301 -11.66 5.46 -7.61
CA LEU A 301 -11.30 6.23 -6.42
C LEU A 301 -9.80 6.00 -6.17
N ILE A 302 -9.02 7.07 -6.11
CA ILE A 302 -7.56 7.03 -6.02
C ILE A 302 -7.08 7.30 -4.59
N GLY A 303 -7.79 8.18 -3.88
CA GLY A 303 -7.48 8.62 -2.52
C GLY A 303 -8.63 8.39 -1.55
N GLY A 304 -8.60 9.09 -0.40
CA GLY A 304 -9.67 9.02 0.60
C GLY A 304 -11.02 9.50 0.06
N ASP A 305 -10.98 10.56 -0.74
CA ASP A 305 -12.11 11.31 -1.29
C ASP A 305 -11.87 11.80 -2.73
N GLU A 306 -10.84 11.27 -3.37
CA GLU A 306 -10.37 11.65 -4.71
C GLU A 306 -10.71 10.59 -5.75
N TYR A 307 -11.34 10.99 -6.85
CA TYR A 307 -11.71 10.15 -7.99
C TYR A 307 -10.97 10.61 -9.23
N ALA A 308 -10.48 9.67 -10.03
CA ALA A 308 -9.87 9.98 -11.32
C ALA A 308 -10.67 9.36 -12.47
N VAL A 309 -10.71 10.08 -13.58
CA VAL A 309 -11.16 9.62 -14.89
C VAL A 309 -9.99 9.70 -15.86
N ILE A 310 -9.67 8.58 -16.52
CA ILE A 310 -8.73 8.54 -17.64
C ILE A 310 -9.58 8.46 -18.92
N THR A 311 -9.40 9.43 -19.81
CA THR A 311 -10.19 9.55 -21.03
C THR A 311 -9.33 9.95 -22.23
N LYS A 312 -9.76 9.52 -23.42
CA LYS A 312 -9.19 9.97 -24.70
C LYS A 312 -9.72 11.33 -25.15
N VAL A 313 -10.63 11.96 -24.40
CA VAL A 313 -11.07 13.34 -24.70
C VAL A 313 -9.90 14.29 -24.44
N ASP A 314 -9.44 15.00 -25.44
CA ASP A 314 -8.39 16.03 -25.34
C ASP A 314 -8.93 17.46 -25.52
N ASP A 315 -10.13 17.62 -26.08
CA ASP A 315 -10.81 18.92 -26.23
C ASP A 315 -11.21 19.53 -24.87
N PRO A 316 -10.62 20.68 -24.47
CA PRO A 316 -10.92 21.37 -23.22
C PRO A 316 -12.41 21.67 -23.01
N VAL A 317 -13.14 22.03 -24.07
CA VAL A 317 -14.55 22.41 -23.98
C VAL A 317 -15.40 21.21 -23.57
N ILE A 318 -15.11 20.04 -24.15
CA ILE A 318 -15.80 18.78 -23.83
C ILE A 318 -15.44 18.33 -22.41
N ILE A 319 -14.16 18.44 -22.02
CA ILE A 319 -13.69 18.10 -20.68
C ILE A 319 -14.39 18.96 -19.61
N GLU A 320 -14.48 20.27 -19.83
CA GLU A 320 -15.19 21.19 -18.93
C GLU A 320 -16.69 20.87 -18.81
N GLU A 321 -17.33 20.49 -19.92
CA GLU A 321 -18.73 20.06 -19.89
C GLU A 321 -18.91 18.75 -19.08
N MET A 322 -18.00 17.78 -19.27
CA MET A 322 -17.98 16.53 -18.48
C MET A 322 -17.83 16.84 -16.99
N ILE A 323 -16.86 17.68 -16.62
CA ILE A 323 -16.60 18.10 -15.25
C ILE A 323 -17.84 18.77 -14.64
N ARG A 324 -18.44 19.72 -15.36
CA ARG A 324 -19.64 20.45 -14.91
C ARG A 324 -20.82 19.51 -14.70
N ARG A 325 -21.05 18.59 -15.64
CA ARG A 325 -22.14 17.60 -15.55
C ARG A 325 -21.97 16.71 -14.32
N ILE A 326 -20.79 16.14 -14.13
CA ILE A 326 -20.48 15.24 -13.01
C ILE A 326 -20.62 15.98 -11.68
N SER A 327 -19.98 17.15 -11.56
CA SER A 327 -20.00 17.95 -10.33
C SER A 327 -21.42 18.38 -9.94
N THR A 328 -22.24 18.77 -10.92
CA THR A 328 -23.64 19.15 -10.69
C THR A 328 -24.45 17.98 -10.17
N VAL A 329 -24.33 16.81 -10.79
CA VAL A 329 -25.13 15.63 -10.41
C VAL A 329 -24.68 15.06 -9.06
N VAL A 330 -23.37 15.04 -8.77
CA VAL A 330 -22.85 14.64 -7.45
C VAL A 330 -23.35 15.59 -6.35
N LYS A 331 -23.32 16.92 -6.59
CA LYS A 331 -23.86 17.89 -5.64
C LYS A 331 -25.36 17.69 -5.39
N LEU A 332 -26.14 17.49 -6.45
CA LEU A 332 -27.60 17.33 -6.35
C LEU A 332 -28.02 16.01 -5.70
N ARG A 333 -27.35 14.89 -6.02
CA ARG A 333 -27.75 13.55 -5.56
C ARG A 333 -27.08 13.11 -4.27
N MET A 334 -25.84 13.55 -4.03
CA MET A 334 -25.01 13.07 -2.93
C MET A 334 -24.67 14.17 -1.92
N GLY A 335 -25.00 15.44 -2.21
CA GLY A 335 -24.79 16.57 -1.30
C GLY A 335 -23.34 17.10 -1.25
N PHE A 336 -22.43 16.55 -2.06
CA PHE A 336 -21.02 16.97 -2.06
C PHE A 336 -20.69 17.93 -3.21
N GLY A 337 -20.06 19.06 -2.87
CA GLY A 337 -19.32 19.84 -3.87
C GLY A 337 -18.00 19.14 -4.24
N MET A 338 -17.46 19.42 -5.42
CA MET A 338 -16.18 18.87 -5.87
C MET A 338 -15.19 19.99 -6.18
N ARG A 339 -13.91 19.74 -5.95
CA ARG A 339 -12.78 20.42 -6.58
C ARG A 339 -12.33 19.58 -7.75
N THR A 340 -11.98 20.23 -8.85
CA THR A 340 -11.71 19.54 -10.12
C THR A 340 -10.49 20.12 -10.77
N GLY A 341 -9.72 19.26 -11.43
CA GLY A 341 -8.67 19.66 -12.35
C GLY A 341 -8.49 18.59 -13.41
N TYR A 342 -7.87 18.96 -14.52
CA TYR A 342 -7.53 18.05 -15.60
C TYR A 342 -6.22 18.45 -16.26
N ALA A 343 -5.58 17.50 -16.93
CA ALA A 343 -4.44 17.78 -17.79
C ALA A 343 -4.40 16.79 -18.96
N VAL A 344 -3.77 17.23 -20.05
CA VAL A 344 -3.77 16.59 -21.36
C VAL A 344 -2.34 16.60 -21.92
N GLY A 345 -1.97 15.56 -22.67
CA GLY A 345 -0.82 15.60 -23.59
C GLY A 345 0.47 14.99 -23.06
N ASP A 346 0.65 14.87 -21.74
CA ASP A 346 1.79 14.16 -21.13
C ASP A 346 1.42 12.72 -20.74
N ALA A 347 2.38 11.98 -20.16
CA ALA A 347 2.12 10.66 -19.59
C ALA A 347 1.00 10.73 -18.53
N ILE A 348 0.17 9.68 -18.44
CA ILE A 348 -1.00 9.62 -17.53
C ILE A 348 -0.66 10.04 -16.09
N ALA A 349 0.46 9.59 -15.53
CA ALA A 349 0.88 9.96 -14.18
C ALA A 349 1.22 11.46 -14.04
N VAL A 350 1.82 12.06 -15.08
CA VAL A 350 2.10 13.50 -15.14
C VAL A 350 0.81 14.29 -15.27
N ASN A 351 -0.10 13.84 -16.13
CA ASN A 351 -1.42 14.46 -16.28
C ASN A 351 -2.21 14.42 -14.97
N PHE A 352 -2.18 13.30 -14.24
CA PHE A 352 -2.80 13.22 -12.92
C PHE A 352 -2.21 14.22 -11.91
N HIS A 353 -0.89 14.36 -11.90
CA HIS A 353 -0.23 15.33 -11.03
C HIS A 353 -0.64 16.78 -11.36
N ASN A 354 -0.65 17.14 -12.64
CA ASN A 354 -1.05 18.46 -13.10
C ASN A 354 -2.53 18.74 -12.80
N ALA A 355 -3.42 17.75 -13.00
CA ALA A 355 -4.82 17.82 -12.63
C ALA A 355 -4.99 18.06 -11.11
N ARG A 356 -4.16 17.43 -10.28
CA ARG A 356 -4.14 17.65 -8.83
C ARG A 356 -3.68 19.04 -8.45
N ILE A 357 -2.62 19.56 -9.06
CA ILE A 357 -2.17 20.94 -8.84
C ILE A 357 -3.30 21.92 -9.19
N GLN A 358 -3.95 21.74 -10.33
CA GLN A 358 -5.06 22.60 -10.74
C GLN A 358 -6.23 22.55 -9.75
N ALA A 359 -6.60 21.35 -9.28
CA ALA A 359 -7.64 21.19 -8.26
C ALA A 359 -7.26 21.86 -6.92
N GLU A 360 -5.99 21.80 -6.52
CA GLU A 360 -5.46 22.45 -5.32
C GLU A 360 -5.45 23.98 -5.44
N LEU A 361 -5.07 24.52 -6.60
CA LEU A 361 -5.11 25.97 -6.87
C LEU A 361 -6.53 26.54 -6.81
N SER A 362 -7.56 25.70 -6.96
CA SER A 362 -8.97 26.08 -6.77
C SER A 362 -9.39 26.22 -5.30
N LYS A 363 -8.49 25.96 -4.34
CA LYS A 363 -8.72 26.26 -2.91
C LYS A 363 -8.60 27.76 -2.69
N GLU A 364 -9.70 28.40 -2.30
CA GLU A 364 -9.63 29.72 -1.67
C GLU A 364 -8.63 29.66 -0.51
N HIS A 365 -7.65 30.58 -0.51
CA HIS A 365 -6.65 30.66 0.54
C HIS A 365 -7.35 30.95 1.86
N ARG A 366 -7.30 29.98 2.80
CA ARG A 366 -7.89 30.16 4.14
C ARG A 366 -7.11 31.12 5.04
N PHE A 367 -5.93 31.54 4.60
CA PHE A 367 -5.08 32.51 5.29
C PHE A 367 -4.35 33.28 4.21
N LEU A 368 -4.84 34.49 3.91
CA LEU A 368 -4.15 35.68 3.42
C LEU A 368 -5.24 36.65 2.95
N ASP A 369 -6.04 37.12 3.90
CA ASP A 369 -6.63 38.46 3.82
C ASP A 369 -5.78 39.33 4.74
N GLU A 370 -5.32 40.49 4.24
CA GLU A 370 -4.74 41.58 5.03
C GLU A 370 -5.74 42.14 6.04
#